data_AF-A0A5K8AEW7-F1
#
_entry.id   AF-A0A5K8AEW7-F1
#
_cell.length_a   1.000
_cell.length_b   1.000
_cell.length_c   1.000
_cell.angle_alpha   90.00
_cell.angle_beta   90.00
_cell.angle_gamma   90.00
#
_symmetry.space_group_name_H-M   'P 1'
#
loop_
_entity.id
_entity.type
_entity.pdbx_description
1 polymer ?
#
loop_
_entity_poly.entity_id
_entity_poly.type
_entity_poly.pdbx_seq_one_letter_code
_entity_poly.pdbx_strand_id
1 'polypeptide(L)'
;MQKQNQETAVKLKFKHQSYQTSAVEAVVDCFAGQVNTSGIVYRIDPGMDRGGASAPYEMQGFKNADVQLTESQLLENIQAVQRRQNLPLSKSLDDFYAKDTRRDAYVPAKVSYKRQAKLICPIHLDVEMETGTGKTYCYIKTIFEMNKRFGWSKFIIVVPSIAIREGVYKSMEITTDHFAESYSKKARFFIYNSKQLHHLESFSSYAGINVMVINIQAFNATGKDNRRIYDELDDFQSRRPIDVISSNRPIVILDEPQKMEGAKTLDALSKFKPLMILRYSATHRTIHNKVHRLDALDAYNQKLVKKIAVRGIAVKGLAGTNAYLYLESIEISKRAPVARIEIEVRQGSGIKRIVKRLKKGDHHGNRHAGNHIRPGERH
;
A
#
# COMPACT_ATOMS: atom_id res chain seq x y z
N MET A 1 18.63 -20.09 -42.29
CA MET A 1 18.79 -20.42 -40.86
C MET A 1 18.89 -19.13 -40.05
N GLN A 2 17.77 -18.63 -39.53
CA GLN A 2 17.76 -17.49 -38.62
C GLN A 2 18.16 -17.99 -37.22
N LYS A 3 19.30 -17.52 -36.70
CA LYS A 3 19.66 -17.71 -35.30
C LYS A 3 18.73 -16.83 -34.46
N GLN A 4 17.81 -17.46 -33.75
CA GLN A 4 17.07 -16.80 -32.67
C GLN A 4 18.07 -16.43 -31.57
N ASN A 5 18.23 -15.14 -31.32
CA ASN A 5 18.82 -14.65 -30.08
C ASN A 5 17.89 -15.04 -28.93
N GLN A 6 18.23 -16.14 -28.24
CA GLN A 6 17.70 -16.38 -26.90
C GLN A 6 18.35 -15.36 -25.97
N GLU A 7 17.65 -14.26 -25.70
CA GLU A 7 17.94 -13.46 -24.51
C GLU A 7 17.73 -14.37 -23.30
N THR A 8 18.83 -14.82 -22.69
CA THR A 8 18.83 -15.49 -21.39
C THR A 8 18.23 -14.52 -20.36
N ALA A 9 16.92 -14.65 -20.13
CA ALA A 9 16.22 -13.96 -19.07
C ALA A 9 16.92 -14.29 -17.74
N VAL A 10 17.42 -13.25 -17.06
CA VAL A 10 18.06 -13.39 -15.74
C VAL A 10 17.02 -13.95 -14.77
N LYS A 11 17.15 -15.22 -14.40
CA LYS A 11 16.32 -15.84 -13.37
C LYS A 11 16.73 -15.30 -12.00
N LEU A 12 15.89 -14.44 -11.43
CA LEU A 12 16.08 -13.92 -10.08
C LEU A 12 15.85 -15.05 -9.06
N LYS A 13 16.91 -15.42 -8.33
CA LYS A 13 16.80 -16.37 -7.20
C LYS A 13 16.31 -15.62 -5.96
N PHE A 14 15.10 -15.93 -5.52
CA PHE A 14 14.59 -15.42 -4.26
C PHE A 14 15.14 -16.24 -3.10
N LYS A 15 15.70 -15.56 -2.09
CA LYS A 15 16.12 -16.21 -0.84
C LYS A 15 14.98 -16.13 0.17
N HIS A 16 14.73 -17.24 0.87
CA HIS A 16 13.81 -17.24 2.00
C HIS A 16 14.42 -16.44 3.15
N GLN A 17 13.77 -15.34 3.52
CA GLN A 17 14.17 -14.53 4.67
C GLN A 17 13.21 -14.81 5.83
N SER A 18 13.75 -15.09 7.01
CA SER A 18 12.97 -15.51 8.18
C SER A 18 11.96 -14.44 8.60
N TYR A 19 12.37 -13.17 8.67
CA TYR A 19 11.50 -12.06 9.05
C TYR A 19 10.31 -11.88 8.09
N GLN A 20 10.49 -12.14 6.79
CA GLN A 20 9.39 -12.11 5.80
C GLN A 20 8.38 -13.21 6.09
N THR A 21 8.86 -14.39 6.49
CA THR A 21 7.98 -15.49 6.89
C THR A 21 7.25 -15.17 8.19
N SER A 22 7.92 -14.57 9.17
CA SER A 22 7.28 -14.14 10.42
C SER A 22 6.14 -13.14 10.19
N ALA A 23 6.30 -12.21 9.23
CA ALA A 23 5.24 -11.27 8.87
C ALA A 23 4.01 -11.99 8.27
N VAL A 24 4.25 -12.99 7.41
CA VAL A 24 3.19 -13.79 6.78
C VAL A 24 2.48 -14.66 7.80
N GLU A 25 3.22 -15.39 8.64
CA GLU A 25 2.65 -16.25 9.69
C GLU A 25 1.85 -15.44 10.70
N ALA A 26 2.29 -14.23 11.05
CA ALA A 26 1.53 -13.35 11.94
C ALA A 26 0.11 -13.06 11.43
N VAL A 27 -0.07 -12.91 10.11
CA VAL A 27 -1.41 -12.71 9.53
C VAL A 27 -2.19 -14.03 9.51
N VAL A 28 -1.55 -15.10 9.04
CA VAL A 28 -2.21 -16.39 8.81
C VAL A 28 -2.63 -17.05 10.13
N ASP A 29 -1.81 -16.94 11.18
CA ASP A 29 -2.09 -17.49 12.51
C ASP A 29 -3.25 -16.81 13.22
N CYS A 30 -3.65 -15.59 12.81
CA CYS A 30 -4.88 -14.97 13.30
C CYS A 30 -6.12 -15.81 12.97
N PHE A 31 -6.03 -16.67 11.94
CA PHE A 31 -7.12 -17.53 11.47
C PHE A 31 -6.89 -19.01 11.82
N ALA A 32 -6.06 -19.30 12.82
CA ALA A 32 -5.89 -20.65 13.32
C ALA A 32 -7.26 -21.28 13.67
N GLY A 33 -7.49 -22.51 13.21
CA GLY A 33 -8.77 -23.21 13.35
C GLY A 33 -9.80 -22.92 12.26
N GLN A 34 -9.56 -21.99 11.34
CA GLN A 34 -10.42 -21.79 10.18
C GLN A 34 -10.37 -23.02 9.25
N VAL A 35 -11.54 -23.53 8.87
CA VAL A 35 -11.67 -24.69 7.98
C VAL A 35 -11.20 -24.31 6.58
N ASN A 36 -10.42 -25.22 5.97
CA ASN A 36 -10.07 -25.12 4.56
C ASN A 36 -11.24 -25.62 3.70
N THR A 37 -11.87 -24.71 2.96
CA THR A 37 -13.00 -25.04 2.07
C THR A 37 -12.56 -25.24 0.62
N SER A 38 -11.27 -25.36 0.33
CA SER A 38 -10.78 -25.56 -1.04
C SER A 38 -11.39 -26.82 -1.65
N GLY A 39 -11.98 -26.71 -2.85
CA GLY A 39 -12.56 -27.85 -3.56
C GLY A 39 -13.99 -28.24 -3.14
N ILE A 40 -14.57 -27.60 -2.12
CA ILE A 40 -16.00 -27.77 -1.80
C ILE A 40 -16.79 -26.91 -2.80
N VAL A 41 -17.17 -27.54 -3.91
CA VAL A 41 -18.12 -26.98 -4.87
C VAL A 41 -19.47 -26.89 -4.16
N TYR A 42 -19.93 -25.68 -3.88
CA TYR A 42 -21.33 -25.47 -3.51
C TYR A 42 -22.19 -25.93 -4.70
N ARG A 43 -22.80 -27.11 -4.58
CA ARG A 43 -24.09 -27.39 -5.21
C ARG A 43 -25.14 -26.84 -4.25
N ILE A 44 -25.79 -25.76 -4.63
CA ILE A 44 -26.98 -25.30 -3.93
C ILE A 44 -28.16 -26.08 -4.50
N ASP A 45 -28.94 -26.62 -3.58
CA ASP A 45 -30.18 -27.35 -3.79
C ASP A 45 -31.19 -26.49 -4.57
N PRO A 46 -31.72 -26.93 -5.73
CA PRO A 46 -32.77 -26.21 -6.43
C PRO A 46 -34.05 -26.35 -5.62
N GLY A 47 -34.28 -25.39 -4.71
CA GLY A 47 -35.49 -25.32 -3.90
C GLY A 47 -36.74 -25.51 -4.77
N MET A 48 -37.66 -26.34 -4.28
CA MET A 48 -38.84 -26.84 -5.00
C MET A 48 -39.56 -25.76 -5.83
N ASP A 49 -39.60 -26.03 -7.13
CA ASP A 49 -40.43 -25.38 -8.11
C ASP A 49 -41.91 -25.41 -7.69
N ARG A 50 -42.50 -24.22 -7.54
CA ARG A 50 -43.94 -24.02 -7.73
C ARG A 50 -44.17 -22.79 -8.60
N GLY A 51 -44.00 -22.99 -9.90
CA GLY A 51 -44.77 -22.33 -10.94
C GLY A 51 -44.25 -20.96 -11.40
N GLY A 52 -43.60 -20.95 -12.56
CA GLY A 52 -43.39 -19.74 -13.35
C GLY A 52 -41.97 -19.67 -13.92
N ALA A 53 -41.86 -19.96 -15.21
CA ALA A 53 -40.60 -19.97 -15.95
C ALA A 53 -39.79 -18.68 -15.77
N SER A 54 -38.76 -18.79 -14.93
CA SER A 54 -37.47 -18.14 -15.13
C SER A 54 -36.44 -19.10 -14.55
N ALA A 55 -35.60 -19.67 -15.42
CA ALA A 55 -34.45 -20.43 -14.93
C ALA A 55 -33.68 -19.49 -13.99
N PRO A 56 -33.38 -19.88 -12.74
CA PRO A 56 -32.49 -19.09 -11.92
C PRO A 56 -31.13 -19.18 -12.60
N TYR A 57 -30.73 -18.11 -13.29
CA TYR A 57 -29.39 -17.94 -13.80
C TYR A 57 -28.47 -17.69 -12.58
N GLU A 58 -28.31 -18.72 -11.74
CA GLU A 58 -27.32 -18.76 -10.67
C GLU A 58 -25.95 -18.70 -11.33
N MET A 59 -25.41 -17.49 -11.37
CA MET A 59 -24.12 -17.24 -11.98
C MET A 59 -23.05 -17.98 -11.18
N GLN A 60 -22.58 -19.10 -11.72
CA GLN A 60 -21.45 -19.90 -11.24
C GLN A 60 -20.20 -19.00 -11.17
N GLY A 61 -19.96 -18.42 -10.00
CA GLY A 61 -18.76 -17.65 -9.67
C GLY A 61 -18.17 -18.16 -8.36
N PHE A 62 -16.85 -18.21 -8.27
CA PHE A 62 -16.19 -18.59 -7.01
C PHE A 62 -16.18 -17.39 -6.07
N LYS A 63 -16.64 -17.55 -4.84
CA LYS A 63 -16.46 -16.58 -3.76
C LYS A 63 -15.53 -17.15 -2.69
N ASN A 64 -14.86 -16.27 -1.93
CA ASN A 64 -14.21 -16.73 -0.71
C ASN A 64 -15.27 -17.21 0.29
N ALA A 65 -14.99 -18.32 0.97
CA ALA A 65 -15.80 -18.77 2.08
C ALA A 65 -15.72 -17.75 3.24
N ASP A 66 -16.83 -17.58 3.94
CA ASP A 66 -16.88 -16.72 5.12
C ASP A 66 -15.98 -17.28 6.24
N VAL A 67 -15.53 -16.39 7.12
CA VAL A 67 -14.78 -16.79 8.33
C VAL A 67 -15.76 -17.50 9.26
N GLN A 68 -15.44 -18.73 9.64
CA GLN A 68 -16.27 -19.59 10.50
C GLN A 68 -15.90 -19.44 11.98
N LEU A 69 -14.77 -18.80 12.27
CA LEU A 69 -14.36 -18.47 13.62
C LEU A 69 -15.31 -17.43 14.23
N THR A 70 -15.69 -17.65 15.49
CA THR A 70 -16.41 -16.65 16.27
C THR A 70 -15.53 -15.42 16.51
N GLU A 71 -16.13 -14.25 16.80
CA GLU A 71 -15.38 -13.03 17.13
C GLU A 71 -14.42 -13.27 18.32
N SER A 72 -14.82 -14.08 19.30
CA SER A 72 -14.00 -14.43 20.47
C SER A 72 -12.78 -15.27 20.08
N GLN A 73 -12.96 -16.32 19.26
CA GLN A 73 -11.85 -17.17 18.81
C GLN A 73 -10.86 -16.37 17.95
N LEU A 74 -11.39 -15.51 17.05
CA LEU A 74 -10.55 -14.65 16.23
C LEU A 74 -9.75 -13.67 17.08
N LEU A 75 -10.37 -13.05 18.08
CA LEU A 75 -9.68 -12.14 19.00
C LEU A 75 -8.61 -12.86 19.82
N GLU A 76 -8.91 -14.08 20.30
CA GLU A 76 -7.93 -14.91 21.03
C GLU A 76 -6.70 -15.23 20.17
N ASN A 77 -6.91 -15.62 18.91
CA ASN A 77 -5.84 -15.87 17.96
C ASN A 77 -5.00 -14.60 17.72
N ILE A 78 -5.66 -13.44 17.49
CA ILE A 78 -4.97 -12.15 17.32
C ILE A 78 -4.12 -11.83 18.56
N GLN A 79 -4.67 -11.99 19.76
CA GLN A 79 -3.94 -11.76 21.00
C GLN A 79 -2.77 -12.73 21.17
N ALA A 80 -2.91 -14.00 20.78
CA ALA A 80 -1.82 -14.96 20.81
C ALA A 80 -0.66 -14.53 19.88
N VAL A 81 -0.99 -14.07 18.67
CA VAL A 81 -0.01 -13.49 17.74
C VAL A 81 0.65 -12.24 18.33
N GLN A 82 -0.15 -11.33 18.91
CA GLN A 82 0.35 -10.10 19.54
C GLN A 82 1.30 -10.40 20.71
N ARG A 83 0.97 -11.36 21.59
CA ARG A 83 1.86 -11.81 22.68
C ARG A 83 3.20 -12.31 22.14
N ARG A 84 3.17 -13.18 21.11
CA ARG A 84 4.38 -13.73 20.48
C ARG A 84 5.27 -12.64 19.86
N GLN A 85 4.66 -11.56 19.34
CA GLN A 85 5.34 -10.43 18.71
C GLN A 85 5.65 -9.28 19.69
N ASN A 86 5.33 -9.45 20.98
CA ASN A 86 5.45 -8.41 22.02
C ASN A 86 4.74 -7.09 21.63
N LEU A 87 3.52 -7.21 21.11
CA LEU A 87 2.65 -6.11 20.73
C LEU A 87 1.59 -5.84 21.80
N PRO A 88 1.07 -4.60 21.91
CA PRO A 88 -0.09 -4.31 22.73
C PRO A 88 -1.28 -5.20 22.35
N LEU A 89 -1.95 -5.77 23.36
CA LEU A 89 -3.07 -6.69 23.15
C LEU A 89 -4.34 -5.90 22.82
N SER A 90 -5.01 -6.28 21.72
CA SER A 90 -6.32 -5.73 21.35
C SER A 90 -7.38 -6.15 22.37
N LYS A 91 -8.21 -5.20 22.84
CA LYS A 91 -9.34 -5.49 23.72
C LYS A 91 -10.58 -5.99 22.98
N SER A 92 -10.72 -5.57 21.73
CA SER A 92 -11.79 -5.96 20.81
C SER A 92 -11.29 -5.86 19.37
N LEU A 93 -12.04 -6.42 18.42
CA LEU A 93 -11.70 -6.34 16.99
C LEU A 93 -11.76 -4.90 16.44
N ASP A 94 -12.37 -3.96 17.16
CA ASP A 94 -12.50 -2.54 16.82
C ASP A 94 -11.76 -1.58 17.78
N ASP A 95 -10.78 -2.10 18.53
CA ASP A 95 -9.91 -1.32 19.42
C ASP A 95 -8.89 -0.48 18.64
N PHE A 96 -9.40 0.47 17.84
CA PHE A 96 -8.61 1.26 16.90
C PHE A 96 -8.13 2.58 17.52
N TYR A 97 -6.94 3.01 17.11
CA TYR A 97 -6.28 4.23 17.55
C TYR A 97 -5.83 5.07 16.35
N ALA A 98 -6.02 6.38 16.39
CA ALA A 98 -5.59 7.31 15.34
C ALA A 98 -4.46 8.21 15.86
N LYS A 99 -3.50 8.52 15.00
CA LYS A 99 -2.41 9.45 15.29
C LYS A 99 -2.96 10.87 15.40
N ASP A 100 -2.83 11.48 16.58
CA ASP A 100 -3.06 12.90 16.79
C ASP A 100 -1.79 13.68 16.40
N THR A 101 -1.83 14.37 15.26
CA THR A 101 -0.68 15.13 14.76
C THR A 101 -0.30 16.33 15.62
N ARG A 102 -1.18 16.78 16.53
CA ARG A 102 -0.89 17.90 17.43
C ARG A 102 -0.15 17.45 18.69
N ARG A 103 -0.44 16.24 19.16
CA ARG A 103 0.12 15.68 20.41
C ARG A 103 1.22 14.63 20.17
N ASP A 104 1.46 14.28 18.91
CA ASP A 104 2.33 13.18 18.46
C ASP A 104 2.09 11.87 19.25
N ALA A 105 0.82 11.58 19.51
CA ALA A 105 0.38 10.43 20.30
C ALA A 105 -0.77 9.70 19.59
N TYR A 106 -0.93 8.42 19.90
CA TYR A 106 -2.10 7.66 19.46
C TYR A 106 -3.23 7.85 20.47
N VAL A 107 -4.40 8.24 19.97
CA VAL A 107 -5.63 8.39 20.75
C VAL A 107 -6.69 7.44 20.21
N PRO A 108 -7.68 7.01 21.02
CA PRO A 108 -8.77 6.19 20.53
C PRO A 108 -9.42 6.79 19.28
N ALA A 109 -9.61 5.96 18.24
CA ALA A 109 -10.22 6.40 17.00
C ALA A 109 -11.67 6.85 17.25
N LYS A 110 -12.12 7.85 16.48
CA LYS A 110 -13.48 8.41 16.58
C LYS A 110 -14.53 7.31 16.42
N VAL A 111 -15.60 7.39 17.21
CA VAL A 111 -16.74 6.43 17.15
C VAL A 111 -17.31 6.31 15.73
N SER A 112 -17.42 7.42 15.00
CA SER A 112 -17.88 7.44 13.60
C SER A 112 -16.97 6.63 12.67
N TYR A 113 -15.66 6.69 12.87
CA TYR A 113 -14.69 5.90 12.12
C TYR A 113 -14.84 4.41 12.43
N LYS A 114 -14.90 4.04 13.71
CA LYS A 114 -15.07 2.63 14.13
C LYS A 114 -16.35 2.03 13.55
N ARG A 115 -17.47 2.77 13.60
CA ARG A 115 -18.75 2.37 12.98
C ARG A 115 -18.61 2.17 11.47
N GLN A 116 -17.95 3.09 10.77
CA GLN A 116 -17.75 2.98 9.33
C GLN A 116 -16.85 1.79 8.96
N ALA A 117 -15.74 1.59 9.68
CA ALA A 117 -14.85 0.44 9.48
C ALA A 117 -15.61 -0.88 9.66
N LYS A 118 -16.38 -1.02 10.75
CA LYS A 118 -17.20 -2.21 11.02
C LYS A 118 -18.24 -2.49 9.92
N LEU A 119 -18.81 -1.45 9.29
CA LEU A 119 -19.72 -1.59 8.16
C LEU A 119 -19.02 -2.08 6.88
N ILE A 120 -17.73 -1.79 6.70
CA ILE A 120 -16.95 -2.30 5.56
C ILE A 120 -16.69 -3.80 5.75
N CYS A 121 -16.11 -4.18 6.88
CA CYS A 121 -15.92 -5.56 7.30
C CYS A 121 -15.56 -5.63 8.79
N PRO A 122 -15.77 -6.78 9.47
CA PRO A 122 -15.41 -6.93 10.87
C PRO A 122 -13.90 -7.03 11.13
N ILE A 123 -13.11 -7.45 10.13
CA ILE A 123 -11.71 -7.84 10.33
C ILE A 123 -10.76 -6.84 9.66
N HIS A 124 -9.96 -6.18 10.50
CA HIS A 124 -8.95 -5.20 10.10
C HIS A 124 -7.62 -5.54 10.77
N LEU A 125 -6.64 -6.01 9.98
CA LEU A 125 -5.31 -6.38 10.46
C LEU A 125 -4.25 -5.45 9.87
N ASP A 126 -3.33 -5.01 10.72
CA ASP A 126 -2.22 -4.14 10.34
C ASP A 126 -0.88 -4.88 10.45
N VAL A 127 -0.08 -4.78 9.40
CA VAL A 127 1.24 -5.37 9.25
C VAL A 127 2.24 -4.25 9.02
N GLU A 128 3.01 -3.95 10.07
CA GLU A 128 4.01 -2.89 10.03
C GLU A 128 5.35 -3.44 9.57
N MET A 129 5.86 -2.90 8.45
CA MET A 129 7.13 -3.31 7.84
C MET A 129 7.87 -2.10 7.29
N GLU A 130 9.12 -1.92 7.70
CA GLU A 130 9.99 -0.86 7.20
C GLU A 130 10.17 -0.93 5.66
N THR A 131 10.40 0.22 5.04
CA THR A 131 10.69 0.35 3.61
C THR A 131 11.94 -0.47 3.25
N GLY A 132 11.89 -1.16 2.10
CA GLY A 132 13.01 -1.98 1.63
C GLY A 132 13.12 -3.37 2.26
N THR A 133 12.24 -3.75 3.18
CA THR A 133 12.23 -5.10 3.79
C THR A 133 11.47 -6.15 2.95
N GLY A 134 10.84 -5.75 1.85
CA GLY A 134 10.11 -6.67 0.96
C GLY A 134 8.63 -6.86 1.30
N LYS A 135 7.98 -5.79 1.76
CA LYS A 135 6.52 -5.72 2.03
C LYS A 135 5.67 -6.34 0.91
N THR A 136 5.97 -6.00 -0.35
CA THR A 136 5.29 -6.54 -1.53
C THR A 136 5.41 -8.06 -1.65
N TYR A 137 6.61 -8.59 -1.48
CA TYR A 137 6.82 -10.03 -1.46
C TYR A 137 6.02 -10.69 -0.34
N CYS A 138 5.96 -10.07 0.84
CA CYS A 138 5.26 -10.62 2.00
C CYS A 138 3.76 -10.72 1.75
N TYR A 139 3.08 -9.67 1.30
CA TYR A 139 1.64 -9.80 1.04
C TYR A 139 1.32 -10.73 -0.14
N ILE A 140 2.19 -10.86 -1.15
CA ILE A 140 2.01 -11.88 -2.19
C ILE A 140 2.14 -13.28 -1.57
N LYS A 141 3.16 -13.50 -0.74
CA LYS A 141 3.31 -14.77 -0.01
C LYS A 141 2.10 -15.04 0.91
N THR A 142 1.55 -14.03 1.57
CA THR A 142 0.32 -14.12 2.38
C THR A 142 -0.87 -14.60 1.55
N ILE A 143 -1.03 -14.13 0.31
CA ILE A 143 -2.08 -14.61 -0.61
C ILE A 143 -1.96 -16.14 -0.83
N PHE A 144 -0.74 -16.62 -1.09
CA PHE A 144 -0.50 -18.04 -1.31
C PHE A 144 -0.71 -18.89 -0.04
N GLU A 145 -0.24 -18.41 1.12
CA GLU A 145 -0.46 -19.11 2.40
C GLU A 145 -1.95 -19.14 2.78
N MET A 146 -2.69 -18.05 2.60
CA MET A 146 -4.14 -18.01 2.82
C MET A 146 -4.88 -18.99 1.91
N ASN A 147 -4.48 -19.09 0.64
CA ASN A 147 -5.05 -20.10 -0.26
C ASN A 147 -4.72 -21.51 0.19
N LYS A 148 -3.46 -21.77 0.56
CA LYS A 148 -2.99 -23.08 0.99
C LYS A 148 -3.72 -23.56 2.25
N ARG A 149 -3.89 -22.68 3.24
CA ARG A 149 -4.44 -23.06 4.55
C ARG A 149 -5.96 -22.99 4.63
N PHE A 150 -6.58 -22.03 3.94
CA PHE A 150 -8.01 -21.73 4.09
C PHE A 150 -8.81 -21.84 2.79
N GLY A 151 -8.14 -21.97 1.64
CA GLY A 151 -8.79 -22.08 0.33
C GLY A 151 -9.25 -20.75 -0.26
N TRP A 152 -9.04 -19.62 0.41
CA TRP A 152 -9.37 -18.30 -0.13
C TRP A 152 -8.59 -18.01 -1.40
N SER A 153 -9.28 -17.49 -2.41
CA SER A 153 -8.78 -17.39 -3.79
C SER A 153 -9.02 -16.04 -4.44
N LYS A 154 -9.84 -15.16 -3.85
CA LYS A 154 -10.19 -13.84 -4.42
C LYS A 154 -9.54 -12.72 -3.62
N PHE A 155 -8.61 -12.00 -4.25
CA PHE A 155 -7.83 -10.95 -3.60
C PHE A 155 -7.86 -9.65 -4.43
N ILE A 156 -7.85 -8.52 -3.74
CA ILE A 156 -7.71 -7.19 -4.35
C ILE A 156 -6.58 -6.46 -3.67
N ILE A 157 -5.59 -6.01 -4.44
CA ILE A 157 -4.52 -5.13 -3.96
C ILE A 157 -4.86 -3.70 -4.36
N VAL A 158 -5.10 -2.85 -3.36
CA VAL A 158 -5.39 -1.43 -3.53
C VAL A 158 -4.15 -0.61 -3.20
N VAL A 159 -3.75 0.25 -4.13
CA VAL A 159 -2.55 1.09 -4.02
C VAL A 159 -2.89 2.58 -4.21
N PRO A 160 -2.06 3.52 -3.73
CA PRO A 160 -2.42 4.95 -3.79
C PRO A 160 -2.12 5.59 -5.15
N SER A 161 -1.22 5.03 -5.96
CA SER A 161 -0.78 5.65 -7.22
C SER A 161 -0.54 4.64 -8.34
N ILE A 162 -0.55 5.13 -9.58
CA ILE A 162 -0.27 4.35 -10.79
C ILE A 162 1.15 3.76 -10.74
N ALA A 163 2.16 4.53 -10.31
CA ALA A 163 3.54 4.05 -10.23
C ALA A 163 3.69 2.84 -9.27
N ILE A 164 3.03 2.90 -8.11
CA ILE A 164 3.02 1.75 -7.18
C ILE A 164 2.26 0.58 -7.81
N ARG A 165 1.14 0.84 -8.50
CA ARG A 165 0.35 -0.18 -9.21
C ARG A 165 1.20 -0.98 -10.20
N GLU A 166 1.97 -0.29 -11.04
CA GLU A 166 2.89 -0.93 -12.00
C GLU A 166 4.00 -1.71 -11.28
N GLY A 167 4.56 -1.15 -10.20
CA GLY A 167 5.58 -1.84 -9.39
C GLY A 167 5.08 -3.14 -8.75
N VAL A 168 3.85 -3.14 -8.23
CA VAL A 168 3.20 -4.34 -7.68
C VAL A 168 2.95 -5.37 -8.78
N TYR A 169 2.37 -4.95 -9.90
CA TYR A 169 2.12 -5.84 -11.04
C TYR A 169 3.42 -6.50 -11.51
N LYS A 170 4.50 -5.72 -11.67
CA LYS A 170 5.80 -6.25 -12.05
C LYS A 170 6.37 -7.21 -11.00
N SER A 171 6.16 -6.94 -9.72
CA SER A 171 6.59 -7.85 -8.64
C SER A 171 5.85 -9.20 -8.71
N MET A 172 4.57 -9.21 -9.06
CA MET A 172 3.81 -10.45 -9.27
C MET A 172 4.35 -11.25 -10.48
N GLU A 173 4.67 -10.57 -11.59
CA GLU A 173 5.30 -11.24 -12.75
C GLU A 173 6.62 -11.91 -12.38
N ILE A 174 7.53 -11.16 -11.76
CA ILE A 174 8.88 -11.65 -11.46
C ILE A 174 8.83 -12.79 -10.42
N THR A 175 7.88 -12.76 -9.48
CA THR A 175 7.75 -13.78 -8.43
C THR A 175 6.92 -15.00 -8.88
N THR A 176 6.39 -15.02 -10.10
CA THR A 176 5.48 -16.08 -10.57
C THR A 176 6.11 -17.46 -10.50
N ASP A 177 7.31 -17.66 -11.06
CA ASP A 177 7.97 -18.97 -11.06
C ASP A 177 8.39 -19.38 -9.65
N HIS A 178 8.89 -18.45 -8.84
CA HIS A 178 9.24 -18.69 -7.44
C HIS A 178 8.06 -19.24 -6.61
N PHE A 179 6.89 -18.61 -6.73
CA PHE A 179 5.70 -19.08 -6.02
C PHE A 179 5.10 -20.34 -6.65
N ALA A 180 5.22 -20.52 -7.96
CA ALA A 180 4.83 -21.76 -8.63
C ALA A 180 5.66 -22.96 -8.14
N GLU A 181 6.98 -22.79 -7.97
CA GLU A 181 7.85 -23.81 -7.41
C GLU A 181 7.53 -24.07 -5.93
N SER A 182 7.31 -23.02 -5.14
CA SER A 182 7.07 -23.14 -3.69
C SER A 182 5.69 -23.70 -3.31
N TYR A 183 4.65 -23.43 -4.12
CA TYR A 183 3.25 -23.77 -3.80
C TYR A 183 2.59 -24.70 -4.82
N SER A 184 3.29 -25.07 -5.90
CA SER A 184 2.74 -25.85 -7.03
C SER A 184 1.47 -25.23 -7.63
N LYS A 185 1.33 -23.90 -7.54
CA LYS A 185 0.18 -23.12 -7.98
C LYS A 185 0.64 -21.79 -8.58
N LYS A 186 -0.07 -21.30 -9.61
CA LYS A 186 0.13 -19.97 -10.17
C LYS A 186 -1.05 -19.06 -9.80
N ALA A 187 -0.75 -17.84 -9.40
CA ALA A 187 -1.78 -16.80 -9.26
C ALA A 187 -2.05 -16.18 -10.63
N ARG A 188 -3.33 -15.99 -10.96
CA ARG A 188 -3.74 -15.11 -12.06
C ARG A 188 -3.88 -13.71 -11.51
N PHE A 189 -3.32 -12.73 -12.20
CA PHE A 189 -3.38 -11.34 -11.76
C PHE A 189 -3.55 -10.40 -12.94
N PHE A 190 -4.21 -9.28 -12.70
CA PHE A 190 -4.47 -8.25 -13.72
C PHE A 190 -4.62 -6.88 -13.06
N ILE A 191 -4.36 -5.84 -13.84
CA ILE A 191 -4.68 -4.46 -13.48
C ILE A 191 -6.13 -4.20 -13.88
N TYR A 192 -6.95 -3.68 -12.96
CA TYR A 192 -8.32 -3.30 -13.31
C TYR A 192 -8.33 -2.21 -14.39
N ASN A 193 -9.16 -2.44 -15.41
CA ASN A 193 -9.40 -1.51 -16.50
C ASN A 193 -10.88 -1.58 -16.89
N SER A 194 -11.59 -0.44 -16.82
CA SER A 194 -13.03 -0.37 -17.11
C SER A 194 -13.41 -0.65 -18.56
N LYS A 195 -12.41 -0.75 -19.45
CA LYS A 195 -12.57 -1.15 -20.86
C LYS A 195 -12.30 -2.64 -21.09
N GLN A 196 -11.74 -3.36 -20.12
CA GLN A 196 -11.35 -4.78 -20.24
C GLN A 196 -12.09 -5.65 -19.21
N LEU A 197 -13.42 -5.67 -19.30
CA LEU A 197 -14.28 -6.33 -18.30
C LEU A 197 -14.19 -7.87 -18.33
N HIS A 198 -13.71 -8.48 -19.42
CA HIS A 198 -13.47 -9.91 -19.50
C HIS A 198 -12.47 -10.43 -18.43
N HIS A 199 -11.54 -9.58 -17.98
CA HIS A 199 -10.67 -9.90 -16.86
C HIS A 199 -11.45 -10.02 -15.54
N LEU A 200 -12.49 -9.21 -15.35
CA LEU A 200 -13.36 -9.30 -14.18
C LEU A 200 -14.25 -10.53 -14.20
N GLU A 201 -14.73 -10.94 -15.39
CA GLU A 201 -15.45 -12.21 -15.53
C GLU A 201 -14.54 -13.38 -15.14
N SER A 202 -13.31 -13.39 -15.67
CA SER A 202 -12.29 -14.39 -15.33
C SER A 202 -11.94 -14.38 -13.85
N PHE A 203 -11.83 -13.18 -13.24
CA PHE A 203 -11.61 -13.02 -11.81
C PHE A 203 -12.71 -13.69 -11.00
N SER A 204 -13.97 -13.65 -11.45
CA SER A 204 -15.08 -14.25 -10.73
C SER A 204 -15.18 -15.76 -10.98
N SER A 205 -15.12 -16.20 -12.23
CA SER A 205 -15.40 -17.58 -12.64
C SER A 205 -14.26 -18.58 -12.38
N TYR A 206 -13.02 -18.13 -12.18
CA TYR A 206 -11.89 -19.05 -12.03
C TYR A 206 -11.64 -19.50 -10.57
N ALA A 207 -11.51 -20.80 -10.31
CA ALA A 207 -11.34 -21.34 -8.95
C ALA A 207 -9.98 -21.05 -8.29
N GLY A 208 -8.92 -20.86 -9.10
CA GLY A 208 -7.56 -20.64 -8.61
C GLY A 208 -7.37 -19.28 -7.94
N ILE A 209 -6.14 -18.99 -7.51
CA ILE A 209 -5.79 -17.70 -6.91
C ILE A 209 -5.93 -16.61 -7.98
N ASN A 210 -6.78 -15.62 -7.73
CA ASN A 210 -7.02 -14.47 -8.59
C ASN A 210 -6.76 -13.17 -7.80
N VAL A 211 -5.95 -12.28 -8.38
CA VAL A 211 -5.54 -11.03 -7.75
C VAL A 211 -5.82 -9.86 -8.68
N MET A 212 -6.74 -8.98 -8.29
CA MET A 212 -6.96 -7.72 -8.99
C MET A 212 -6.11 -6.62 -8.36
N VAL A 213 -5.31 -5.91 -9.16
CA VAL A 213 -4.53 -4.76 -8.70
C VAL A 213 -5.19 -3.46 -9.18
N ILE A 214 -5.43 -2.53 -8.26
CA ILE A 214 -6.13 -1.28 -8.57
C ILE A 214 -5.61 -0.10 -7.75
N ASN A 215 -5.58 1.09 -8.35
CA ASN A 215 -5.29 2.32 -7.62
C ASN A 215 -6.57 2.98 -7.10
N ILE A 216 -6.53 3.57 -5.91
CA ILE A 216 -7.73 4.13 -5.26
C ILE A 216 -8.39 5.26 -6.07
N GLN A 217 -7.61 5.99 -6.87
CA GLN A 217 -8.12 7.08 -7.70
C GLN A 217 -9.11 6.58 -8.75
N ALA A 218 -8.98 5.33 -9.23
CA ALA A 218 -9.91 4.75 -10.18
C ALA A 218 -11.35 4.64 -9.62
N PHE A 219 -11.51 4.50 -8.29
CA PHE A 219 -12.83 4.46 -7.65
C PHE A 219 -13.40 5.82 -7.30
N ASN A 220 -12.53 6.75 -6.91
CA ASN A 220 -12.94 8.06 -6.41
C ASN A 220 -13.18 9.07 -7.54
N ALA A 221 -12.78 8.74 -8.76
CA ALA A 221 -12.89 9.64 -9.90
C ALA A 221 -14.30 9.62 -10.50
N THR A 222 -14.83 10.80 -10.82
CA THR A 222 -16.18 11.02 -11.34
C THR A 222 -16.27 10.95 -12.87
N GLY A 223 -15.15 10.68 -13.55
CA GLY A 223 -15.09 10.56 -15.00
C GLY A 223 -15.99 9.45 -15.54
N LYS A 224 -16.47 9.60 -16.78
CA LYS A 224 -17.35 8.62 -17.45
C LYS A 224 -16.80 7.19 -17.38
N ASP A 225 -15.50 7.01 -17.62
CA ASP A 225 -14.85 5.68 -17.59
C ASP A 225 -14.78 5.05 -16.19
N ASN A 226 -14.79 5.85 -15.12
CA ASN A 226 -14.76 5.35 -13.74
C ASN A 226 -16.17 5.05 -13.22
N ARG A 227 -17.17 5.80 -13.68
CA ARG A 227 -18.59 5.52 -13.36
C ARG A 227 -19.06 4.17 -13.91
N ARG A 228 -18.46 3.69 -15.01
CA ARG A 228 -18.72 2.35 -15.59
C ARG A 228 -18.67 1.21 -14.57
N ILE A 229 -17.88 1.32 -13.50
CA ILE A 229 -17.83 0.26 -12.48
C ILE A 229 -19.15 0.14 -11.68
N TYR A 230 -19.92 1.22 -11.62
CA TYR A 230 -21.20 1.33 -10.90
C TYR A 230 -22.41 1.34 -11.83
N ASP A 231 -22.21 1.51 -13.14
CA ASP A 231 -23.27 1.53 -14.14
C ASP A 231 -23.55 0.11 -14.66
N GLU A 232 -24.78 -0.13 -15.13
CA GLU A 232 -25.11 -1.32 -15.90
C GLU A 232 -24.52 -1.17 -17.31
N LEU A 233 -23.85 -2.22 -17.78
CA LEU A 233 -23.15 -2.19 -19.06
C LEU A 233 -23.66 -3.30 -19.96
N ASP A 234 -24.16 -2.95 -21.15
CA ASP A 234 -24.68 -3.91 -22.12
C ASP A 234 -23.60 -4.92 -22.54
N ASP A 235 -22.38 -4.43 -22.78
CA ASP A 235 -21.18 -5.25 -23.08
C ASP A 235 -20.76 -6.17 -21.90
N PHE A 236 -21.45 -6.09 -20.77
CA PHE A 236 -21.24 -6.88 -19.56
C PHE A 236 -22.54 -7.53 -19.09
N GLN A 237 -23.37 -7.95 -20.05
CA GLN A 237 -24.64 -8.64 -19.81
C GLN A 237 -25.59 -7.82 -18.93
N SER A 238 -25.57 -6.49 -19.10
CA SER A 238 -26.35 -5.51 -18.32
C SER A 238 -26.12 -5.60 -16.81
N ARG A 239 -24.94 -6.07 -16.39
CA ARG A 239 -24.56 -6.15 -14.98
C ARG A 239 -23.68 -4.97 -14.60
N ARG A 240 -23.61 -4.70 -13.30
CA ARG A 240 -22.68 -3.72 -12.73
C ARG A 240 -21.39 -4.42 -12.32
N PRO A 241 -20.20 -3.98 -12.80
CA PRO A 241 -18.93 -4.57 -12.40
C PRO A 241 -18.71 -4.68 -10.88
N ILE A 242 -19.15 -3.66 -10.12
CA ILE A 242 -19.03 -3.65 -8.66
C ILE A 242 -19.81 -4.79 -7.98
N ASP A 243 -20.95 -5.21 -8.54
CA ASP A 243 -21.74 -6.31 -7.97
C ASP A 243 -21.02 -7.64 -8.15
N VAL A 244 -20.30 -7.81 -9.26
CA VAL A 244 -19.48 -8.99 -9.50
C VAL A 244 -18.35 -9.06 -8.50
N ILE A 245 -17.59 -7.96 -8.37
CA ILE A 245 -16.46 -7.85 -7.44
C ILE A 245 -16.93 -8.15 -6.01
N SER A 246 -18.04 -7.54 -5.59
CA SER A 246 -18.53 -7.70 -4.21
C SER A 246 -19.10 -9.09 -3.93
N SER A 247 -19.69 -9.75 -4.92
CA SER A 247 -20.18 -11.13 -4.80
C SER A 247 -19.05 -12.14 -4.56
N ASN A 248 -17.82 -11.84 -4.99
CA ASN A 248 -16.66 -12.70 -4.77
C ASN A 248 -16.13 -12.67 -3.31
N ARG A 249 -16.62 -11.77 -2.45
CA ARG A 249 -16.15 -11.57 -1.06
C ARG A 249 -14.63 -11.46 -0.94
N PRO A 250 -13.99 -10.49 -1.63
CA PRO A 250 -12.55 -10.44 -1.76
C PRO A 250 -11.85 -10.16 -0.42
N ILE A 251 -10.62 -10.66 -0.27
CA ILE A 251 -9.68 -10.17 0.74
C ILE A 251 -8.98 -8.94 0.17
N VAL A 252 -9.09 -7.80 0.84
CA VAL A 252 -8.53 -6.54 0.36
C VAL A 252 -7.21 -6.25 1.07
N ILE A 253 -6.15 -6.08 0.28
CA ILE A 253 -4.80 -5.71 0.75
C ILE A 253 -4.58 -4.25 0.40
N LEU A 254 -4.32 -3.42 1.41
CA LEU A 254 -3.99 -2.01 1.23
C LEU A 254 -2.48 -1.82 1.37
N ASP A 255 -1.84 -1.35 0.30
CA ASP A 255 -0.42 -0.98 0.30
C ASP A 255 -0.30 0.54 0.51
N GLU A 256 0.48 0.98 1.50
CA GLU A 256 0.59 2.39 1.89
C GLU A 256 -0.77 3.05 2.27
N PRO A 257 -1.54 2.44 3.19
CA PRO A 257 -2.89 2.85 3.58
C PRO A 257 -2.99 4.30 4.10
N GLN A 258 -1.94 4.87 4.67
CA GLN A 258 -1.91 6.24 5.18
C GLN A 258 -2.17 7.30 4.09
N LYS A 259 -1.96 6.95 2.81
CA LYS A 259 -2.32 7.77 1.65
C LYS A 259 -3.77 7.60 1.20
N MET A 260 -4.53 6.73 1.87
CA MET A 260 -5.83 6.22 1.45
C MET A 260 -6.91 6.25 2.55
N GLU A 261 -6.70 6.91 3.70
CA GLU A 261 -7.68 6.94 4.81
C GLU A 261 -8.81 7.99 4.64
N GLY A 262 -9.02 8.54 3.45
CA GLY A 262 -10.06 9.55 3.20
C GLY A 262 -11.49 8.98 3.19
N ALA A 263 -12.49 9.81 3.49
CA ALA A 263 -13.90 9.38 3.54
C ALA A 263 -14.39 8.74 2.23
N LYS A 264 -14.00 9.30 1.08
CA LYS A 264 -14.32 8.73 -0.25
C LYS A 264 -13.71 7.34 -0.44
N THR A 265 -12.49 7.13 0.05
CA THR A 265 -11.84 5.82 0.00
C THR A 265 -12.57 4.81 0.88
N LEU A 266 -12.96 5.19 2.09
CA LEU A 266 -13.72 4.29 2.97
C LEU A 266 -15.08 3.91 2.35
N ASP A 267 -15.75 4.85 1.69
CA ASP A 267 -16.96 4.56 0.92
C ASP A 267 -16.69 3.59 -0.25
N ALA A 268 -15.64 3.83 -1.04
CA ALA A 268 -15.24 2.92 -2.12
C ALA A 268 -14.92 1.50 -1.61
N LEU A 269 -14.18 1.38 -0.50
CA LEU A 269 -13.85 0.10 0.10
C LEU A 269 -15.10 -0.65 0.59
N SER A 270 -16.12 0.07 1.08
CA SER A 270 -17.39 -0.54 1.49
C SER A 270 -18.11 -1.26 0.33
N LYS A 271 -17.95 -0.75 -0.90
CA LYS A 271 -18.60 -1.33 -2.08
C LYS A 271 -18.05 -2.71 -2.45
N PHE A 272 -16.84 -3.04 -2.04
CA PHE A 272 -16.27 -4.37 -2.27
C PHE A 272 -16.84 -5.46 -1.36
N LYS A 273 -17.54 -5.11 -0.28
CA LYS A 273 -17.98 -6.06 0.76
C LYS A 273 -16.87 -7.07 1.13
N PRO A 274 -15.67 -6.59 1.49
CA PRO A 274 -14.52 -7.46 1.68
C PRO A 274 -14.78 -8.49 2.79
N LEU A 275 -14.11 -9.63 2.70
CA LEU A 275 -14.06 -10.60 3.80
C LEU A 275 -13.26 -10.03 4.98
N MET A 276 -12.14 -9.37 4.67
CA MET A 276 -11.26 -8.71 5.62
C MET A 276 -10.38 -7.69 4.90
N ILE A 277 -9.79 -6.78 5.66
CA ILE A 277 -8.80 -5.81 5.17
C ILE A 277 -7.46 -6.06 5.86
N LEU A 278 -6.41 -6.23 5.04
CA LEU A 278 -5.02 -6.34 5.47
C LEU A 278 -4.28 -5.07 5.06
N ARG A 279 -3.65 -4.39 6.02
CA ARG A 279 -2.92 -3.14 5.77
C ARG A 279 -1.43 -3.37 5.91
N TYR A 280 -0.68 -3.12 4.85
CA TYR A 280 0.76 -3.21 4.87
C TYR A 280 1.34 -1.81 4.76
N SER A 281 2.09 -1.38 5.78
CA SER A 281 2.71 -0.05 5.79
C SER A 281 3.97 -0.02 6.64
N ALA A 282 4.87 0.93 6.39
CA ALA A 282 5.90 1.28 7.37
C ALA A 282 5.32 2.16 8.48
N THR A 283 4.28 2.94 8.18
CA THR A 283 3.66 3.87 9.12
C THR A 283 2.14 3.82 9.01
N HIS A 284 1.46 3.69 10.15
CA HIS A 284 0.00 3.70 10.20
C HIS A 284 -0.46 5.03 10.77
N ARG A 285 -1.35 5.73 10.05
CA ARG A 285 -2.02 6.91 10.62
C ARG A 285 -3.13 6.47 11.56
N THR A 286 -3.85 5.41 11.20
CA THR A 286 -4.79 4.72 12.08
C THR A 286 -4.34 3.28 12.29
N ILE A 287 -4.12 2.90 13.54
CA ILE A 287 -3.78 1.55 13.99
C ILE A 287 -5.07 0.79 14.30
N HIS A 288 -5.19 -0.40 13.73
CA HIS A 288 -6.24 -1.38 13.98
C HIS A 288 -5.69 -2.54 14.83
N ASN A 289 -6.02 -3.78 14.51
CA ASN A 289 -5.37 -4.93 15.12
C ASN A 289 -3.99 -5.12 14.49
N LYS A 290 -2.97 -4.52 15.10
CA LYS A 290 -1.58 -4.73 14.68
C LYS A 290 -1.16 -6.14 15.05
N VAL A 291 -0.75 -6.92 14.05
CA VAL A 291 -0.37 -8.34 14.22
C VAL A 291 1.12 -8.56 13.99
N HIS A 292 1.80 -7.63 13.34
CA HIS A 292 3.23 -7.69 13.11
C HIS A 292 3.86 -6.30 13.12
N ARG A 293 5.09 -6.22 13.62
CA ARG A 293 5.95 -5.04 13.54
C ARG A 293 7.38 -5.45 13.22
N LEU A 294 7.92 -4.83 12.18
CA LEU A 294 9.34 -4.77 11.87
C LEU A 294 9.70 -3.31 11.60
N ASP A 295 10.10 -2.60 12.65
CA ASP A 295 10.40 -1.17 12.58
C ASP A 295 11.83 -0.91 12.06
N ALA A 296 12.16 0.38 11.86
CA ALA A 296 13.48 0.79 11.38
C ALA A 296 14.63 0.33 12.29
N LEU A 297 14.42 0.30 13.61
CA LEU A 297 15.43 -0.10 14.58
C LEU A 297 15.66 -1.61 14.52
N ASP A 298 14.59 -2.40 14.47
CA ASP A 298 14.65 -3.84 14.31
C ASP A 298 15.29 -4.21 12.96
N ALA A 299 14.88 -3.56 11.87
CA ALA A 299 15.45 -3.76 10.54
C ALA A 299 16.93 -3.38 10.49
N TYR A 300 17.33 -2.31 11.20
CA TYR A 300 18.73 -1.90 11.32
C TYR A 300 19.54 -2.90 12.16
N ASN A 301 19.05 -3.32 13.32
CA ASN A 301 19.69 -4.27 14.23
C ASN A 301 19.87 -5.64 13.56
N GLN A 302 18.90 -6.05 12.75
CA GLN A 302 18.95 -7.28 11.95
C GLN A 302 19.76 -7.12 10.65
N LYS A 303 20.36 -5.95 10.40
CA LYS A 303 21.16 -5.63 9.20
C LYS A 303 20.41 -5.83 7.88
N LEU A 304 19.08 -5.65 7.90
CA LEU A 304 18.21 -5.85 6.74
C LEU A 304 18.22 -4.64 5.80
N VAL A 305 18.54 -3.45 6.32
CA VAL A 305 18.60 -2.20 5.57
C VAL A 305 19.98 -1.54 5.71
N LYS A 306 20.42 -0.84 4.66
CA LYS A 306 21.69 -0.09 4.69
C LYS A 306 21.58 1.06 5.70
N LYS A 307 22.66 1.31 6.46
CA LYS A 307 22.77 2.47 7.35
C LYS A 307 22.55 3.75 6.54
N ILE A 308 21.50 4.51 6.85
CA ILE A 308 21.38 5.88 6.36
C ILE A 308 22.38 6.70 7.17
N ALA A 309 23.57 6.93 6.62
CA ALA A 309 24.50 7.89 7.17
C ALA A 309 23.97 9.28 6.83
N VAL A 310 23.15 9.86 7.72
CA VAL A 310 22.84 11.28 7.66
C VAL A 310 24.14 12.03 7.96
N ARG A 311 24.90 12.37 6.92
CA ARG A 311 26.00 13.33 7.03
C ARG A 311 25.39 14.70 7.23
N GLY A 312 25.05 15.02 8.49
CA GLY A 312 24.87 16.41 8.88
C GLY A 312 26.20 17.13 8.66
N ILE A 313 26.25 18.05 7.71
CA ILE A 313 27.41 18.93 7.53
C ILE A 313 27.37 19.90 8.72
N ALA A 314 27.99 19.52 9.84
CA ALA A 314 28.31 20.45 10.90
C ALA A 314 29.62 21.15 10.50
N VAL A 315 29.52 22.38 9.99
CA VAL A 315 30.71 23.20 9.73
C VAL A 315 31.30 23.61 11.08
N LYS A 316 32.29 22.86 11.55
CA LYS A 316 33.14 23.25 12.70
C LYS A 316 34.52 23.63 12.18
N GLY A 317 34.95 24.86 12.51
CA GLY A 317 36.31 25.33 12.24
C GLY A 317 36.53 25.86 10.81
N LEU A 318 35.74 26.85 10.37
CA LEU A 318 36.16 27.66 9.24
C LEU A 318 37.32 28.56 9.69
N ALA A 319 38.54 28.28 9.21
CA ALA A 319 39.57 29.31 9.13
C ALA A 319 38.97 30.47 8.31
N GLY A 320 39.02 31.69 8.85
CA GLY A 320 38.28 32.87 8.38
C GLY A 320 38.65 33.43 7.00
N THR A 321 38.85 32.56 6.01
CA THR A 321 39.24 32.91 4.63
C THR A 321 38.29 32.39 3.55
N ASN A 322 37.29 31.58 3.89
CA ASN A 322 36.31 31.07 2.92
C ASN A 322 34.98 31.82 3.00
N ALA A 323 34.48 32.29 1.85
CA ALA A 323 33.19 32.97 1.75
C ALA A 323 32.04 32.04 2.19
N TYR A 324 31.27 32.46 3.20
CA TYR A 324 30.08 31.75 3.69
C TYR A 324 28.82 32.32 3.04
N LEU A 325 28.09 31.47 2.31
CA LEU A 325 26.76 31.74 1.79
C LEU A 325 25.88 30.50 1.98
N TYR A 326 24.76 30.67 2.68
CA TYR A 326 23.81 29.61 2.97
C TYR A 326 22.41 30.03 2.52
N LEU A 327 21.75 29.23 1.69
CA LEU A 327 20.36 29.45 1.30
C LEU A 327 19.43 28.87 2.37
N GLU A 328 18.84 29.74 3.18
CA GLU A 328 17.94 29.36 4.28
C GLU A 328 16.61 28.83 3.75
N SER A 329 16.02 29.53 2.78
CA SER A 329 14.72 29.17 2.22
C SER A 329 14.43 29.90 0.90
N ILE A 330 13.48 29.38 0.13
CA ILE A 330 12.90 30.07 -1.04
C ILE A 330 11.43 30.37 -0.72
N GLU A 331 11.11 31.66 -0.61
CA GLU A 331 9.73 32.13 -0.42
C GLU A 331 9.02 32.11 -1.77
N ILE A 332 8.13 31.13 -1.97
CA ILE A 332 7.30 30.98 -3.17
C ILE A 332 5.93 31.59 -2.89
N SER A 333 5.49 32.52 -3.75
CA SER A 333 4.18 33.17 -3.67
C SER A 333 3.59 33.38 -5.07
N LYS A 334 2.46 34.10 -5.19
CA LYS A 334 1.92 34.55 -6.48
C LYS A 334 2.84 35.57 -7.21
N ARG A 335 3.88 36.06 -6.53
CA ARG A 335 4.92 36.95 -7.09
C ARG A 335 6.21 36.16 -7.36
N ALA A 336 7.15 36.77 -8.06
CA ALA A 336 8.46 36.18 -8.33
C ALA A 336 9.14 35.66 -7.04
N PRO A 337 9.75 34.47 -7.06
CA PRO A 337 10.31 33.82 -5.88
C PRO A 337 11.44 34.66 -5.27
N VAL A 338 11.49 34.69 -3.94
CA VAL A 338 12.50 35.42 -3.16
C VAL A 338 13.35 34.44 -2.39
N ALA A 339 14.68 34.51 -2.54
CA ALA A 339 15.62 33.69 -1.80
C ALA A 339 16.00 34.39 -0.48
N ARG A 340 15.92 33.68 0.64
CA ARG A 340 16.52 34.11 1.91
C ARG A 340 17.89 33.47 2.04
N ILE A 341 18.93 34.29 2.00
CA ILE A 341 20.31 33.83 2.12
C ILE A 341 20.95 34.39 3.38
N GLU A 342 21.73 33.59 4.08
CA GLU A 342 22.61 34.01 5.16
C GLU A 342 24.03 34.16 4.57
N ILE A 343 24.64 35.32 4.79
CA ILE A 343 25.99 35.63 4.32
C ILE A 343 26.84 36.19 5.46
N GLU A 344 28.13 35.89 5.42
CA GLU A 344 29.11 36.53 6.30
C GLU A 344 29.58 37.86 5.69
N VAL A 345 29.38 38.97 6.41
CA VAL A 345 29.85 40.30 6.03
C VAL A 345 30.90 40.77 7.03
N ARG A 346 32.07 41.17 6.53
CA ARG A 346 33.13 41.77 7.32
C ARG A 346 32.73 43.19 7.70
N GLN A 347 32.58 43.44 9.00
CA GLN A 347 32.37 44.76 9.60
C GLN A 347 33.66 45.18 10.36
N GLY A 348 33.78 46.46 10.72
CA GLY A 348 34.98 47.00 11.39
C GLY A 348 35.35 46.29 12.70
N SER A 349 34.41 45.60 13.34
CA SER A 349 34.59 44.86 14.61
C SER A 349 34.63 43.32 14.45
N GLY A 350 34.59 42.78 13.23
CA GLY A 350 34.64 41.34 12.97
C GLY A 350 33.72 40.86 11.84
N ILE A 351 33.61 39.54 11.68
CA ILE A 351 32.72 38.91 10.70
C ILE A 351 31.35 38.68 11.35
N LYS A 352 30.29 39.20 10.75
CA LYS A 352 28.91 39.00 11.22
C LYS A 352 28.07 38.32 10.14
N ARG A 353 27.30 37.32 10.56
CA ARG A 353 26.28 36.68 9.71
C ARG A 353 25.03 37.55 9.65
N ILE A 354 24.58 37.83 8.44
CA ILE A 354 23.34 38.58 8.18
C ILE A 354 22.48 37.83 7.18
N VAL A 355 21.17 37.88 7.39
CA VAL A 355 20.19 37.32 6.45
C VAL A 355 19.77 38.41 5.47
N LYS A 356 19.84 38.12 4.17
CA LYS A 356 19.36 38.97 3.07
C LYS A 356 18.29 38.28 2.26
N ARG A 357 17.34 39.07 1.74
CA ARG A 357 16.31 38.64 0.80
C ARG A 357 16.71 39.06 -0.61
N LEU A 358 16.91 38.11 -1.51
CA LEU A 358 17.30 38.35 -2.90
C LEU A 358 16.17 38.01 -3.87
N LYS A 359 15.99 38.87 -4.86
CA LYS A 359 15.12 38.68 -6.01
C LYS A 359 15.95 38.38 -7.26
N LYS A 360 15.30 37.78 -8.26
CA LYS A 360 15.89 37.57 -9.58
C LYS A 360 16.34 38.91 -10.17
N GLY A 361 17.65 39.09 -10.39
CA GLY A 361 18.25 40.31 -10.93
C GLY A 361 19.04 41.15 -9.92
N ASP A 362 19.07 40.78 -8.63
CA ASP A 362 19.85 41.51 -7.63
C ASP A 362 21.36 41.26 -7.80
N HIS A 363 22.13 42.34 -7.98
CA HIS A 363 23.60 42.31 -8.03
C HIS A 363 24.20 42.77 -6.69
N HIS A 364 25.00 41.92 -6.05
CA HIS A 364 25.78 42.27 -4.87
C HIS A 364 27.28 42.24 -5.17
N GLY A 365 27.73 43.24 -5.93
CA GLY A 365 29.14 43.62 -6.01
C GLY A 365 29.39 44.76 -5.03
N ASN A 366 30.37 44.61 -4.15
CA ASN A 366 30.84 45.68 -3.27
C ASN A 366 31.36 46.81 -4.16
N ARG A 367 30.75 48.01 -4.10
CA ARG A 367 31.33 49.22 -4.71
C ARG A 367 32.53 49.61 -3.85
N HIS A 368 33.73 49.09 -4.16
CA HIS A 368 35.03 49.75 -3.96
C HIS A 368 36.14 48.84 -4.53
N ALA A 369 37.05 49.47 -5.28
CA ALA A 369 38.23 48.93 -5.97
C ALA A 369 37.97 48.19 -7.31
N GLY A 370 38.33 48.86 -8.41
CA GLY A 370 38.19 48.37 -9.77
C GLY A 370 39.16 47.24 -10.11
N ASN A 371 38.66 46.28 -10.89
CA ASN A 371 39.28 45.87 -12.14
C ASN A 371 38.29 45.01 -12.94
N HIS A 372 38.34 45.19 -14.26
CA HIS A 372 37.50 44.56 -15.26
C HIS A 372 37.41 43.03 -15.16
N ILE A 373 36.19 42.49 -15.31
CA ILE A 373 35.98 41.22 -16.04
C ILE A 373 34.79 41.43 -16.98
N ARG A 374 35.06 41.29 -18.28
CA ARG A 374 34.10 41.39 -19.39
C ARG A 374 33.21 40.15 -19.47
N PRO A 375 32.02 40.24 -20.11
CA PRO A 375 31.08 39.13 -20.24
C PRO A 375 31.51 38.16 -21.35
N GLY A 376 31.38 36.85 -21.12
CA GLY A 376 31.72 35.85 -22.12
C GLY A 376 31.12 34.47 -21.83
N GLU A 377 30.12 34.15 -22.64
CA GLU A 377 29.76 32.81 -23.16
C GLU A 377 28.81 31.90 -22.38
N ARG A 378 27.75 31.57 -23.13
CA ARG A 378 26.65 30.65 -22.85
C ARG A 378 27.12 29.24 -23.17
N HIS A 379 26.70 28.27 -22.37
CA HIS A 379 26.17 26.99 -22.86
C HIS A 379 25.06 26.52 -21.92
#